data_AF-A0A946RXU7-F1
#
_entry.id   AF-A0A946RXU7-F1
#
_cell.length_a   1.000
_cell.length_b   1.000
_cell.length_c   1.000
_cell.angle_alpha   90.00
_cell.angle_beta   90.00
_cell.angle_gamma   90.00
#
_symmetry.space_group_name_H-M   'P 1'
#
loop_
_entity.id
_entity.type
_entity.pdbx_description
1 polymer ?
#
loop_
_entity_poly.entity_id
_entity_poly.type
_entity_poly.pdbx_seq_one_letter_code
_entity_poly.pdbx_strand_id
1 'polypeptide(L)'
;MYNLSKKDYDELEDFLISEDSPEECMDISTMDGFLTAILIGPETIQPIQWLPFIFRAKSEKDMKRIPTERLNRILDLIITHYNIIAQTFLTDPNSFSPIFYRNTHEGRTIERINEWCMGFMTATGIYGEAWEPLLKDKAFYHLLGAAALFGTPGGMEDL
;
A
#
# COMPACT_ATOMS: atom_id res chain seq x y z
N MET A 1 6.39 16.97 -12.54
CA MET A 1 6.68 15.52 -12.49
C MET A 1 6.98 15.20 -11.04
N TYR A 2 6.14 14.39 -10.39
CA TYR A 2 6.38 13.94 -9.02
C TYR A 2 7.58 12.98 -9.03
N ASN A 3 8.45 13.08 -8.03
CA ASN A 3 9.59 12.18 -7.90
C ASN A 3 9.97 12.06 -6.44
N LEU A 4 10.38 10.86 -6.04
CA LEU A 4 10.98 10.57 -4.74
C LEU A 4 12.37 9.98 -5.00
N SER A 5 13.37 10.51 -4.32
CA SER A 5 14.71 9.97 -4.35
C SER A 5 14.79 8.69 -3.51
N LYS A 6 15.87 7.94 -3.66
CA LYS A 6 16.16 6.81 -2.75
C LYS A 6 16.13 7.25 -1.28
N LYS A 7 16.72 8.40 -0.96
CA LYS A 7 16.74 8.92 0.41
C LYS A 7 15.33 9.22 0.94
N ASP A 8 14.44 9.69 0.08
CA ASP A 8 13.05 9.94 0.46
C ASP A 8 12.31 8.63 0.78
N TYR A 9 12.56 7.56 0.02
CA TYR A 9 12.02 6.24 0.32
C TYR A 9 12.66 5.61 1.57
N ASP A 10 13.98 5.73 1.75
CA ASP A 10 14.67 5.27 2.95
C ASP A 10 14.10 5.99 4.20
N GLU A 11 13.87 7.31 4.13
CA GLU A 11 13.26 8.10 5.22
C GLU A 11 11.83 7.67 5.54
N LEU A 12 11.02 7.41 4.49
CA LEU A 12 9.65 6.94 4.66
C LEU A 12 9.62 5.55 5.28
N GLU A 13 10.41 4.62 4.75
CA GLU A 13 10.51 3.25 5.25
C GLU A 13 10.96 3.23 6.72
N ASP A 14 12.04 3.94 7.04
CA ASP A 14 12.57 4.04 8.40
C ASP A 14 11.50 4.55 9.38
N PHE A 15 10.69 5.52 8.98
CA PHE A 15 9.59 6.01 9.81
C PHE A 15 8.50 4.96 9.99
N LEU A 16 8.03 4.34 8.91
CA LEU A 16 6.88 3.41 8.92
C LEU A 16 7.12 2.19 9.81
N ILE A 17 8.38 1.78 10.01
CA ILE A 17 8.75 0.65 10.86
C ILE A 17 9.36 1.08 12.21
N SER A 18 9.44 2.38 12.50
CA SER A 18 10.04 2.89 13.74
C SER A 18 9.10 2.77 14.95
N GLU A 19 9.68 2.81 16.16
CA GLU A 19 8.93 2.88 17.42
C GLU A 19 8.06 4.13 17.57
N ASP A 20 8.30 5.15 16.74
CA ASP A 20 7.50 6.38 16.72
C ASP A 20 6.19 6.21 15.93
N SER A 21 6.10 5.18 15.09
CA SER A 21 4.89 4.83 14.36
C SER A 21 3.94 3.97 15.21
N PRO A 22 2.62 3.97 14.95
CA PRO A 22 1.71 3.06 15.63
C PRO A 22 2.10 1.59 15.39
N GLU A 23 1.83 0.72 16.36
CA GLU A 23 2.23 -0.70 16.31
C GLU A 23 1.74 -1.45 15.07
N GLU A 24 0.59 -1.07 14.52
CA GLU A 24 0.03 -1.69 13.32
C GLU A 24 0.22 -0.85 12.06
N CYS A 25 1.11 0.15 12.07
CA CYS A 25 1.44 0.95 10.89
C CYS A 25 1.82 0.04 9.71
N MET A 26 1.35 0.38 8.50
CA MET A 26 1.73 -0.35 7.30
C MET A 26 3.21 -0.13 7.00
N ASP A 27 3.93 -1.21 6.69
CA ASP A 27 5.25 -1.11 6.07
C ASP A 27 5.14 -0.51 4.65
N ILE A 28 6.29 -0.14 4.06
CA ILE A 28 6.32 0.54 2.76
C ILE A 28 5.72 -0.29 1.62
N SER A 29 5.88 -1.63 1.65
CA SER A 29 5.36 -2.53 0.63
C SER A 29 3.84 -2.68 0.76
N THR A 30 3.36 -2.87 1.99
CA THR A 30 1.94 -2.90 2.32
C THR A 30 1.27 -1.56 1.98
N MET A 31 1.92 -0.42 2.25
CA MET A 31 1.41 0.91 1.89
C MET A 31 1.30 1.08 0.35
N ASP A 32 2.32 0.68 -0.42
CA ASP A 32 2.30 0.78 -1.89
C ASP A 32 1.15 -0.05 -2.49
N GLY A 33 0.93 -1.28 -2.00
CA GLY A 33 -0.19 -2.11 -2.41
C GLY A 33 -1.54 -1.51 -2.05
N PHE A 34 -1.67 -0.96 -0.84
CA PHE A 34 -2.87 -0.27 -0.38
C PHE A 34 -3.18 0.94 -1.28
N LEU A 35 -2.22 1.83 -1.50
CA LEU A 35 -2.37 3.02 -2.34
C LEU A 35 -2.68 2.66 -3.79
N THR A 36 -2.08 1.60 -4.32
CA THR A 36 -2.38 1.11 -5.66
C THR A 36 -3.84 0.70 -5.78
N ALA A 37 -4.37 -0.09 -4.84
CA ALA A 37 -5.78 -0.47 -4.82
C ALA A 37 -6.71 0.74 -4.68
N ILE A 38 -6.39 1.70 -3.81
CA ILE A 38 -7.16 2.95 -3.69
C ILE A 38 -7.25 3.68 -5.03
N LEU A 39 -6.14 3.75 -5.76
CA LEU A 39 -6.05 4.50 -7.01
C LEU A 39 -6.77 3.80 -8.17
N ILE A 40 -6.55 2.51 -8.37
CA ILE A 40 -7.13 1.76 -9.51
C ILE A 40 -8.55 1.28 -9.22
N GLY A 41 -9.02 1.49 -7.99
CA GLY A 41 -10.34 1.13 -7.56
C GLY A 41 -11.43 1.82 -8.39
N PRO A 42 -12.65 1.25 -8.38
CA PRO A 42 -13.75 1.74 -9.21
C PRO A 42 -14.30 3.10 -8.77
N GLU A 43 -13.99 3.54 -7.55
CA GLU A 43 -14.42 4.83 -7.02
C GLU A 43 -13.22 5.68 -6.58
N THR A 44 -13.33 6.99 -6.80
CA THR A 44 -12.33 7.95 -6.30
C THR A 44 -12.57 8.25 -4.83
N ILE A 45 -11.57 7.94 -4.00
CA ILE A 45 -11.63 8.12 -2.54
C ILE A 45 -10.72 9.30 -2.15
N GLN A 46 -11.22 10.22 -1.33
CA GLN A 46 -10.43 11.39 -0.92
C GLN A 46 -9.31 10.98 0.04
N PRO A 47 -8.13 11.65 -0.02
CA PRO A 47 -7.01 11.37 0.88
C PRO A 47 -7.38 11.30 2.35
N ILE A 48 -8.20 12.23 2.84
CA ILE A 48 -8.63 12.27 4.23
C ILE A 48 -9.36 10.99 4.68
N GLN A 49 -9.96 10.24 3.75
CA GLN A 49 -10.68 9.00 4.05
C GLN A 49 -9.75 7.79 4.13
N TRP A 50 -8.69 7.73 3.31
CA TRP A 50 -7.80 6.57 3.26
C TRP A 50 -6.50 6.73 4.08
N LEU A 51 -6.02 7.96 4.27
CA LEU A 51 -4.76 8.27 4.95
C LEU A 51 -4.68 7.70 6.39
N PRO A 52 -5.75 7.74 7.22
CA PRO A 52 -5.68 7.18 8.56
C PRO A 52 -5.42 5.66 8.57
N PHE A 53 -5.81 4.93 7.52
CA PHE A 53 -5.59 3.49 7.45
C PHE A 53 -4.14 3.11 7.22
N ILE A 54 -3.28 3.98 6.69
CA ILE A 54 -1.84 3.69 6.55
C ILE A 54 -1.19 3.55 7.93
N PHE A 55 -1.53 4.46 8.83
CA PHE A 55 -1.00 4.43 10.19
C PHE A 55 -1.66 3.38 11.07
N ARG A 56 -2.84 2.85 10.66
CA ARG A 56 -3.69 1.92 11.44
C ARG A 56 -3.83 2.35 12.91
N ALA A 57 -3.85 3.66 13.14
CA ALA A 57 -3.94 4.25 14.47
C ALA A 57 -5.32 3.91 15.06
N LYS A 58 -5.33 3.25 16.22
CA LYS A 58 -6.57 2.87 16.93
C LYS A 58 -7.19 4.09 17.60
N SER A 59 -6.43 5.17 17.78
CA SER A 59 -6.92 6.45 18.27
C SER A 59 -6.04 7.64 17.84
N GLU A 60 -6.56 8.86 17.93
CA GLU A 60 -5.76 10.08 17.77
C GLU A 60 -4.54 10.14 18.72
N LYS A 61 -4.59 9.44 19.86
CA LYS A 61 -3.47 9.43 20.82
C LYS A 61 -2.23 8.75 20.25
N ASP A 62 -2.42 7.78 19.35
CA ASP A 62 -1.31 7.07 18.71
C ASP A 62 -0.56 8.02 17.78
N MET A 63 -1.29 8.89 17.07
CA MET A 63 -0.73 9.90 16.17
C MET A 63 -0.13 11.11 16.90
N LYS A 64 -0.67 11.50 18.07
CA LYS A 64 -0.21 12.66 18.85
C LYS A 64 1.21 12.54 19.41
N ARG A 65 1.83 11.35 19.31
CA ARG A 65 3.21 11.10 19.75
C ARG A 65 4.24 11.53 18.70
N ILE A 66 3.84 11.66 17.45
CA ILE A 66 4.72 12.05 16.35
C ILE A 66 4.81 13.58 16.31
N PRO A 67 6.02 14.18 16.30
CA PRO A 67 6.18 15.62 16.12
C PRO A 67 5.52 16.10 14.82
N THR A 68 4.80 17.22 14.87
CA THR A 68 4.01 17.74 13.74
C THR A 68 4.82 17.89 12.46
N GLU A 69 6.04 18.42 12.54
CA GLU A 69 6.92 18.62 11.40
C GLU A 69 7.31 17.29 10.75
N ARG A 70 7.57 16.27 11.57
CA ARG A 70 7.89 14.93 11.10
C ARG A 70 6.66 14.28 10.48
N LEU A 71 5.49 14.39 11.11
CA LEU A 71 4.25 13.89 10.55
C LEU A 71 3.96 14.52 9.18
N ASN A 72 4.05 15.85 9.07
CA ASN A 72 3.84 16.56 7.80
C ASN A 72 4.80 16.07 6.70
N ARG A 73 6.08 15.89 7.04
CA ARG A 73 7.07 15.34 6.11
C ARG A 73 6.69 13.95 5.61
N ILE A 74 6.28 13.06 6.50
CA ILE A 74 5.84 11.71 6.11
C ILE A 74 4.57 11.75 5.26
N LEU A 75 3.61 12.61 5.61
CA LEU A 75 2.40 12.80 4.82
C LEU A 75 2.71 13.31 3.40
N ASP A 76 3.63 14.26 3.27
CA ASP A 76 4.08 14.75 1.97
C ASP A 76 4.72 13.63 1.12
N LEU A 77 5.51 12.76 1.74
CA LEU A 77 6.12 11.60 1.07
C LEU A 77 5.06 10.61 0.58
N ILE A 78 4.08 10.25 1.43
CA ILE A 78 2.97 9.36 1.09
C ILE A 78 2.15 9.93 -0.08
N ILE A 79 1.77 11.20 0.00
CA ILE A 79 0.97 11.86 -1.05
C ILE A 79 1.77 11.99 -2.35
N THR A 80 3.07 12.28 -2.27
CA THR A 80 3.93 12.32 -3.45
C THR A 80 4.03 10.95 -4.11
N HIS A 81 4.17 9.88 -3.32
CA HIS A 81 4.19 8.52 -3.82
C HIS A 81 2.85 8.13 -4.47
N TYR A 82 1.71 8.42 -3.84
CA TYR A 82 0.38 8.25 -4.45
C TYR A 82 0.28 8.96 -5.82
N ASN A 83 0.78 10.19 -5.93
CA ASN A 83 0.78 10.93 -7.19
C ASN A 83 1.72 10.33 -8.25
N ILE A 84 2.82 9.67 -7.84
CA ILE A 84 3.70 8.92 -8.76
C ILE A 84 2.94 7.72 -9.33
N ILE A 85 2.24 6.95 -8.50
CA ILE A 85 1.41 5.81 -8.94
C ILE A 85 0.34 6.32 -9.91
N ALA A 86 -0.38 7.39 -9.55
CA ALA A 86 -1.40 8.03 -10.38
C ALA A 86 -0.85 8.45 -11.76
N GLN A 87 0.28 9.15 -11.76
CA GLN A 87 0.94 9.58 -12.98
C GLN A 87 1.35 8.39 -13.86
N THR A 88 1.85 7.32 -13.24
CA THR A 88 2.28 6.11 -13.94
C THR A 88 1.12 5.46 -14.69
N PHE A 89 -0.02 5.23 -14.03
CA PHE A 89 -1.21 4.70 -14.69
C PHE A 89 -1.82 5.66 -15.72
N LEU A 90 -1.62 6.97 -15.58
CA LEU A 90 -2.06 7.94 -16.60
C LEU A 90 -1.21 7.91 -17.87
N THR A 91 0.11 7.73 -17.76
CA THR A 91 1.03 7.91 -18.91
C THR A 91 1.60 6.63 -19.48
N ASP A 92 1.99 5.69 -18.64
CA ASP A 92 2.53 4.40 -19.07
C ASP A 92 2.27 3.33 -18.00
N PRO A 93 1.06 2.72 -17.99
CA PRO A 93 0.72 1.65 -17.06
C PRO A 93 1.70 0.48 -17.06
N ASN A 94 2.38 0.22 -18.19
CA ASN A 94 3.33 -0.90 -18.28
C ASN A 94 4.64 -0.61 -17.53
N SER A 95 4.92 0.65 -17.19
CA SER A 95 6.06 1.05 -16.38
C SER A 95 5.82 0.95 -14.86
N PHE A 96 4.60 0.60 -14.44
CA PHE A 96 4.29 0.41 -13.03
C PHE A 96 5.14 -0.70 -12.42
N SER A 97 5.82 -0.38 -11.32
CA SER A 97 6.70 -1.29 -10.59
C SER A 97 6.31 -1.24 -9.11
N PRO A 98 5.64 -2.28 -8.59
CA PRO A 98 5.36 -2.42 -7.16
C PRO A 98 6.62 -2.35 -6.29
N ILE A 99 6.45 -1.86 -5.06
CA ILE A 99 7.50 -1.94 -4.03
C ILE A 99 7.39 -3.31 -3.35
N PHE A 100 8.26 -4.24 -3.74
CA PHE A 100 8.39 -5.55 -3.11
C PHE A 100 9.64 -5.64 -2.23
N TYR A 101 9.50 -6.32 -1.09
CA TYR A 101 10.66 -6.76 -0.34
C TYR A 101 11.43 -7.83 -1.10
N ARG A 102 12.73 -7.95 -0.82
CA ARG A 102 13.60 -8.94 -1.44
C ARG A 102 14.32 -9.77 -0.39
N ASN A 103 14.23 -11.09 -0.53
CA ASN A 103 14.99 -12.05 0.26
C ASN A 103 16.07 -12.72 -0.58
N THR A 104 17.11 -13.21 0.08
CA THR A 104 18.07 -14.14 -0.56
C THR A 104 17.75 -15.56 -0.12
N HIS A 105 17.48 -16.44 -1.07
CA HIS A 105 17.26 -17.87 -0.83
C HIS A 105 18.11 -18.67 -1.83
N GLU A 106 18.95 -19.57 -1.31
CA GLU A 106 19.87 -20.38 -2.12
C GLU A 106 20.72 -19.56 -3.13
N GLY A 107 21.16 -18.36 -2.72
CA GLY A 107 21.96 -17.47 -3.57
C GLY A 107 21.18 -16.75 -4.67
N ARG A 108 19.85 -16.88 -4.70
CA ARG A 108 18.95 -16.15 -5.60
C ARG A 108 18.17 -15.09 -4.82
N THR A 109 17.99 -13.93 -5.45
CA THR A 109 17.08 -12.90 -4.94
C THR A 109 15.65 -13.28 -5.31
N ILE A 110 14.78 -13.37 -4.31
CA ILE A 110 13.35 -13.67 -4.47
C ILE A 110 12.55 -12.47 -3.96
N GLU A 111 11.57 -12.04 -4.74
CA GLU A 111 10.64 -10.99 -4.34
C GLU A 111 9.58 -11.55 -3.41
N ARG A 112 9.31 -10.82 -2.32
CA ARG A 112 8.20 -11.10 -1.40
C ARG A 112 7.05 -10.19 -1.78
N ILE A 113 5.99 -10.80 -2.28
CA ILE A 113 4.81 -10.08 -2.76
C ILE A 113 3.72 -9.98 -1.69
N ASN A 114 3.83 -10.75 -0.59
CA ASN A 114 2.79 -10.92 0.41
C ASN A 114 2.38 -9.59 1.07
N GLU A 115 3.35 -8.77 1.47
CA GLU A 115 3.11 -7.46 2.08
C GLU A 115 2.31 -6.55 1.14
N TRP A 116 2.77 -6.43 -0.11
CA TRP A 116 2.06 -5.67 -1.14
C TRP A 116 0.64 -6.20 -1.38
N CYS A 117 0.49 -7.52 -1.54
CA CYS A 117 -0.82 -8.14 -1.74
C CYS A 117 -1.74 -7.91 -0.54
N MET A 118 -1.23 -7.97 0.69
CA MET A 118 -1.97 -7.69 1.91
C MET A 118 -2.46 -6.24 1.95
N GLY A 119 -1.62 -5.29 1.57
CA GLY A 119 -2.00 -3.89 1.41
C GLY A 119 -3.13 -3.70 0.41
N PHE A 120 -2.97 -4.29 -0.77
CA PHE A 120 -3.98 -4.26 -1.83
C PHE A 120 -5.31 -4.81 -1.33
N MET A 121 -5.30 -6.02 -0.74
CA MET A 121 -6.51 -6.67 -0.25
C MET A 121 -7.16 -5.91 0.92
N THR A 122 -6.36 -5.26 1.77
CA THR A 122 -6.86 -4.40 2.85
C THR A 122 -7.70 -3.25 2.30
N ALA A 123 -7.23 -2.54 1.28
CA ALA A 123 -8.00 -1.49 0.62
C ALA A 123 -9.27 -2.03 -0.01
N THR A 124 -9.19 -3.16 -0.74
CA THR A 124 -10.39 -3.77 -1.34
C THR A 124 -11.44 -4.17 -0.31
N GLY A 125 -11.01 -4.62 0.88
CA GLY A 125 -11.91 -4.97 1.97
C GLY A 125 -12.57 -3.76 2.63
N ILE A 126 -11.79 -2.70 2.89
CA ILE A 126 -12.31 -1.45 3.47
C ILE A 126 -13.34 -0.80 2.55
N TYR A 127 -13.07 -0.80 1.24
CA TYR A 127 -13.93 -0.21 0.22
C TYR A 127 -14.76 -1.26 -0.55
N GLY A 128 -15.12 -2.36 0.13
CA GLY A 128 -15.73 -3.54 -0.51
C GLY A 128 -16.98 -3.26 -1.33
N GLU A 129 -17.82 -2.29 -0.93
CA GLU A 129 -19.01 -1.88 -1.70
C GLU A 129 -18.64 -1.34 -3.09
N ALA A 130 -17.58 -0.53 -3.18
CA ALA A 130 -17.08 -0.01 -4.44
C ALA A 130 -16.57 -1.16 -5.34
N TRP A 131 -15.86 -2.12 -4.76
CA TRP A 131 -15.28 -3.27 -5.47
C TRP A 131 -16.28 -4.37 -5.83
N GLU A 132 -17.45 -4.41 -5.19
CA GLU A 132 -18.45 -5.48 -5.32
C GLU A 132 -18.86 -5.76 -6.78
N PRO A 133 -19.11 -4.75 -7.64
CA PRO A 133 -19.46 -4.98 -9.04
C PRO A 133 -18.35 -5.70 -9.83
N LEU A 134 -17.08 -5.36 -9.56
CA LEU A 134 -15.93 -5.99 -10.21
C LEU A 134 -15.69 -7.41 -9.68
N LEU A 135 -15.89 -7.64 -8.39
CA LEU A 135 -15.75 -8.97 -7.77
C LEU A 135 -16.83 -9.95 -8.24
N LYS A 136 -18.01 -9.47 -8.62
CA LYS A 136 -19.09 -10.28 -9.21
C LYS A 136 -18.85 -10.65 -10.67
N ASP A 137 -17.95 -9.94 -11.36
CA ASP A 137 -17.55 -10.30 -12.72
C ASP A 137 -16.45 -11.38 -12.67
N LYS A 138 -16.78 -12.56 -13.18
CA LYS A 138 -15.85 -13.71 -13.19
C LYS A 138 -14.55 -13.43 -13.94
N ALA A 139 -14.57 -12.57 -14.96
CA ALA A 139 -13.36 -12.21 -15.70
C ALA A 139 -12.40 -11.36 -14.85
N PHE A 140 -12.94 -10.45 -14.03
CA PHE A 140 -12.16 -9.60 -13.13
C PHE A 140 -11.76 -10.30 -11.83
N TYR A 141 -12.60 -11.21 -11.34
CA TYR A 141 -12.30 -12.02 -10.16
C TYR A 141 -10.98 -12.77 -10.28
N HIS A 142 -10.68 -13.33 -11.46
CA HIS A 142 -9.42 -14.04 -11.70
C HIS A 142 -8.18 -13.12 -11.68
N LEU A 143 -8.32 -11.84 -12.01
CA LEU A 143 -7.21 -10.87 -11.96
C LEU A 143 -6.80 -10.53 -10.53
N LEU A 144 -7.77 -10.58 -9.60
CA LEU A 144 -7.52 -10.41 -8.17
C LEU A 144 -7.07 -11.71 -7.49
N GLY A 145 -7.15 -12.85 -8.18
CA GLY A 145 -6.86 -14.17 -7.60
C GLY A 145 -5.45 -14.29 -7.02
N ALA A 146 -4.43 -13.75 -7.69
CA ALA A 146 -3.07 -13.75 -7.17
C ALA A 146 -2.92 -12.84 -5.93
N ALA A 147 -3.51 -11.64 -5.96
CA ALA A 147 -3.48 -10.73 -4.81
C ALA A 147 -4.24 -11.31 -3.61
N ALA A 148 -5.37 -11.98 -3.83
CA ALA A 148 -6.13 -12.65 -2.79
C ALA A 148 -5.38 -13.85 -2.19
N LEU A 149 -4.71 -14.64 -3.04
CA LEU A 149 -3.93 -15.82 -2.62
C LEU A 149 -2.76 -15.42 -1.71
N PHE A 150 -1.98 -14.41 -2.11
CA PHE A 150 -0.79 -14.00 -1.36
C PHE A 150 -1.04 -12.92 -0.30
N GLY A 151 -2.23 -12.29 -0.31
CA GLY A 151 -2.57 -11.15 0.55
C GLY A 151 -3.56 -11.46 1.68
N THR A 152 -4.05 -12.69 1.81
CA THR A 152 -5.00 -13.08 2.87
C THR A 152 -4.51 -14.32 3.64
N PRO A 153 -4.83 -14.45 4.95
CA PRO A 153 -4.47 -15.63 5.73
C PRO A 153 -5.01 -16.94 5.11
N GLY A 154 -6.27 -16.95 4.65
CA GLY A 154 -6.87 -18.12 4.02
C GLY A 154 -6.26 -18.48 2.67
N GLY A 155 -5.83 -17.50 1.87
CA GLY A 155 -5.16 -17.77 0.59
C GLY A 155 -3.79 -18.42 0.76
N MET A 156 -3.04 -18.06 1.81
CA MET A 156 -1.74 -18.67 2.09
C MET A 156 -1.85 -20.11 2.59
N GLU A 157 -3.00 -20.51 3.16
CA GLU A 157 -3.26 -21.90 3.60
C GLU A 157 -3.50 -22.86 2.41
N ASP A 158 -3.84 -22.32 1.23
CA ASP A 158 -4.09 -23.08 0.00
C ASP A 158 -2.81 -23.35 -0.85
N LEU A 159 -1.64 -22.87 -0.38
CA LEU A 159 -0.32 -23.07 -1.00
C LEU A 159 0.43 -24.27 -0.42
#